data_AF-A0A1H5H883-F1
#
_entry.id   AF-A0A1H5H883-F1
#
_cell.length_a   1.000
_cell.length_b   1.000
_cell.length_c   1.000
_cell.angle_alpha   90.00
_cell.angle_beta   90.00
_cell.angle_gamma   90.00
#
_symmetry.space_group_name_H-M   'P 1'
#
loop_
_entity.id
_entity.type
_entity.pdbx_description
1 polymer ?
#
loop_
_entity_poly.entity_id
_entity_poly.type
_entity_poly.pdbx_seq_one_letter_code
_entity_poly.pdbx_strand_id
1 'polypeptide(L)'
;MRVLDGMYREAAGAPQSLDIVVTRHDVLDEAILRSTGVLELYEGLFPASERDSPDDIVRWLLSDDVGERRHFSVGGHEMSYRLDSRCFILRAGAARAVGLGFFTYDHASELIYCNHVGVAKAWRGGGLARAFYREMVAMLDALFPHNIGVVLEVEPFDRDRMAAIIADLERTGRRQLAADERDEIRRLLRASWYDRLDYSVFCDARTMRPLACRSPCLDPSPPSSDWVGGEESYWLMWQARTGAASAELRAGQLWHKAATAIYVEILAKSLVAADPNGRRGYWDYATALVGQTLQRTAVADVRLARCLGDDDAALLSRWRRLAIDLPI
;
A
#
# COMPACT_ATOMS: atom_id res chain seq x y z
N MET A 1 8.14 16.44 15.34
CA MET A 1 9.00 16.79 14.18
C MET A 1 10.33 16.04 14.26
N ARG A 2 10.61 15.17 13.29
CA ARG A 2 11.86 14.39 13.19
C ARG A 2 12.66 14.90 11.99
N VAL A 3 13.96 15.13 12.14
CA VAL A 3 14.82 15.54 11.01
C VAL A 3 15.37 14.28 10.34
N LEU A 4 15.35 14.25 9.01
CA LEU A 4 15.92 13.15 8.23
C LEU A 4 17.40 13.46 7.95
N ASP A 5 18.29 12.72 8.60
CA ASP A 5 19.74 12.90 8.45
C ASP A 5 20.24 12.42 7.09
N GLY A 6 20.95 13.28 6.37
CA GLY A 6 21.59 12.95 5.08
C GLY A 6 21.66 14.14 4.12
N MET A 7 22.54 14.04 3.12
CA MET A 7 22.67 15.05 2.06
C MET A 7 21.72 14.74 0.91
N TYR A 8 20.45 15.11 1.07
CA TYR A 8 19.43 14.98 0.04
C TYR A 8 19.23 16.30 -0.68
N ARG A 9 18.97 16.22 -1.98
CA ARG A 9 18.77 17.39 -2.84
C ARG A 9 17.69 17.12 -3.86
N GLU A 10 16.99 18.17 -4.22
CA GLU A 10 16.27 18.23 -5.48
C GLU A 10 17.27 18.06 -6.64
N ALA A 11 16.84 17.47 -7.76
CA ALA A 11 17.68 17.14 -8.90
C ALA A 11 18.54 18.32 -9.43
N ALA A 12 18.11 19.58 -9.20
CA ALA A 12 18.81 20.80 -9.61
C ALA A 12 19.24 21.72 -8.44
N GLY A 13 19.07 21.28 -7.18
CA GLY A 13 19.13 22.16 -6.00
C GLY A 13 20.34 21.95 -5.09
N ALA A 14 20.57 22.95 -4.23
CA ALA A 14 21.44 22.80 -3.07
C ALA A 14 20.82 21.82 -2.06
N PRO A 15 21.64 21.20 -1.17
CA PRO A 15 21.13 20.37 -0.08
C PRO A 15 20.15 21.16 0.79
N GLN A 16 19.03 20.53 1.15
CA GLN A 16 18.02 21.14 2.02
C GLN A 16 17.82 20.28 3.25
N SER A 17 17.50 20.92 4.38
CA SER A 17 17.05 20.21 5.58
C SER A 17 15.70 19.54 5.28
N LEU A 18 15.61 18.25 5.57
CA LEU A 18 14.37 17.49 5.44
C LEU A 18 13.84 17.15 6.83
N ASP A 19 12.54 17.33 7.03
CA ASP A 19 11.86 16.94 8.26
C ASP A 19 10.58 16.16 7.97
N ILE A 20 10.18 15.35 8.94
CA ILE A 20 8.98 14.52 8.92
C ILE A 20 8.03 15.06 9.97
N VAL A 21 6.82 15.39 9.52
CA VAL A 21 5.67 15.72 10.36
C VAL A 21 4.60 14.64 10.22
N VAL A 22 3.89 14.35 11.31
CA VAL A 22 2.92 13.25 11.36
C VAL A 22 1.55 13.75 11.80
N THR A 23 0.49 13.28 11.13
CA THR A 23 -0.87 13.60 11.56
C THR A 23 -1.16 13.07 12.96
N ARG A 24 -1.99 13.81 13.68
CA ARG A 24 -2.37 13.57 15.08
C ARG A 24 -1.18 13.59 16.06
N HIS A 25 -0.03 14.10 15.64
CA HIS A 25 1.12 14.41 16.50
C HIS A 25 1.59 15.84 16.25
N ASP A 26 1.96 16.15 15.00
CA ASP A 26 2.42 17.46 14.58
C ASP A 26 1.34 18.24 13.79
N VAL A 27 0.42 17.52 13.12
CA VAL A 27 -0.69 18.08 12.34
C VAL A 27 -2.02 17.60 12.92
N LEU A 28 -2.78 18.50 13.55
CA LEU A 28 -3.96 18.13 14.36
C LEU A 28 -5.30 18.50 13.73
N ASP A 29 -5.30 19.33 12.69
CA ASP A 29 -6.52 19.78 12.03
C ASP A 29 -6.37 19.81 10.51
N GLU A 30 -7.54 19.88 9.86
CA GLU A 30 -7.66 19.85 8.41
C GLU A 30 -6.97 21.03 7.73
N ALA A 31 -7.05 22.24 8.30
CA ALA A 31 -6.48 23.43 7.69
C ALA A 31 -4.95 23.33 7.63
N ILE A 32 -4.32 22.86 8.71
CA ILE A 32 -2.88 22.59 8.72
C ILE A 32 -2.54 21.48 7.72
N LEU A 33 -3.28 20.38 7.71
CA LEU A 33 -3.04 19.26 6.79
C LEU A 33 -3.06 19.72 5.32
N ARG A 34 -4.10 20.47 4.91
CA ARG A 34 -4.22 21.02 3.56
C ARG A 34 -3.09 22.01 3.27
N SER A 35 -2.69 22.84 4.24
CA SER A 35 -1.59 23.79 4.05
C SER A 35 -0.24 23.13 3.79
N THR A 36 -0.04 21.87 4.19
CA THR A 36 1.22 21.15 3.94
C THR A 36 1.47 20.87 2.46
N GLY A 37 0.44 20.90 1.60
CA GLY A 37 0.55 20.51 0.20
C GLY A 37 0.57 18.99 -0.05
N VAL A 38 0.32 18.17 0.98
CA VAL A 38 0.42 16.70 0.85
C VAL A 38 -0.65 16.11 -0.06
N LEU A 39 -1.84 16.70 -0.12
CA LEU A 39 -2.93 16.22 -0.96
C LEU A 39 -2.65 16.51 -2.44
N GLU A 40 -2.10 17.69 -2.76
CA GLU A 40 -1.64 18.00 -4.12
C GLU A 40 -0.45 17.12 -4.53
N LEU A 41 0.45 16.81 -3.59
CA LEU A 41 1.53 15.86 -3.84
C LEU A 41 0.98 14.46 -4.14
N TYR A 42 0.01 14.00 -3.36
CA TYR A 42 -0.67 12.72 -3.57
C TYR A 42 -1.29 12.64 -4.97
N GLU A 43 -2.07 13.65 -5.37
CA GLU A 43 -2.63 13.72 -6.71
C GLU A 43 -1.54 13.74 -7.80
N GLY A 44 -0.39 14.38 -7.55
CA GLY A 44 0.73 14.40 -8.48
C GLY A 44 1.48 13.07 -8.60
N LEU A 45 1.35 12.16 -7.63
CA LEU A 45 2.11 10.91 -7.55
C LEU A 45 1.34 9.67 -8.03
N PHE A 46 0.02 9.65 -7.89
CA PHE A 46 -0.80 8.48 -8.22
C PHE A 46 -1.75 8.80 -9.38
N PRO A 47 -2.09 7.86 -10.27
CA PRO A 47 -3.05 8.10 -11.35
C PRO A 47 -4.48 8.19 -10.81
N ALA A 48 -5.38 8.89 -11.51
CA ALA A 48 -6.75 9.15 -11.03
C ALA A 48 -7.55 7.89 -10.68
N SER A 49 -7.30 6.77 -11.35
CA SER A 49 -7.94 5.48 -11.07
C SER A 49 -7.53 4.84 -9.74
N GLU A 50 -6.42 5.28 -9.15
CA GLU A 50 -5.91 4.77 -7.86
C GLU A 50 -6.15 5.75 -6.71
N ARG A 51 -6.86 6.87 -6.95
CA ARG A 51 -6.99 7.94 -5.97
C ARG A 51 -8.28 7.84 -5.18
N ASP A 52 -8.15 7.82 -3.86
CA ASP A 52 -9.21 8.26 -2.95
C ASP A 52 -9.46 9.77 -3.05
N SER A 53 -10.69 10.18 -2.70
CA SER A 53 -11.06 11.59 -2.57
C SER A 53 -10.20 12.27 -1.49
N PRO A 54 -9.71 13.50 -1.73
CA PRO A 54 -9.00 14.27 -0.71
C PRO A 54 -9.81 14.45 0.58
N ASP A 55 -11.12 14.61 0.49
CA ASP A 55 -12.00 14.77 1.66
C ASP A 55 -12.15 13.46 2.45
N ASP A 56 -12.16 12.33 1.75
CA ASP A 56 -12.15 11.00 2.38
C ASP A 56 -10.83 10.76 3.10
N ILE A 57 -9.70 11.14 2.50
CA ILE A 57 -8.38 11.06 3.13
C ILE A 57 -8.32 11.92 4.40
N VAL A 58 -8.82 13.16 4.36
CA VAL A 58 -8.85 14.05 5.54
C VAL A 58 -9.69 13.43 6.65
N ARG A 59 -10.91 12.99 6.33
CA ARG A 59 -11.82 12.36 7.30
C ARG A 59 -11.21 11.10 7.89
N TRP A 60 -10.65 10.25 7.06
CA TRP A 60 -9.94 9.03 7.44
C TRP A 60 -8.82 9.30 8.45
N LEU A 61 -7.95 10.27 8.16
CA LEU A 61 -6.76 10.58 8.97
C LEU A 61 -7.04 11.33 10.27
N LEU A 62 -8.06 12.19 10.30
CA LEU A 62 -8.28 13.13 11.40
C LEU A 62 -9.55 12.87 12.21
N SER A 63 -10.48 12.06 11.70
CA SER A 63 -11.80 11.88 12.32
C SER A 63 -12.20 10.42 12.51
N ASP A 64 -12.12 9.59 11.47
CA ASP A 64 -12.67 8.22 11.50
C ASP A 64 -11.72 7.22 12.18
N ASP A 65 -10.48 7.12 11.70
CA ASP A 65 -9.51 6.13 12.18
C ASP A 65 -8.57 6.75 13.22
N VAL A 66 -9.16 7.17 14.34
CA VAL A 66 -8.43 7.89 15.40
C VAL A 66 -8.02 7.00 16.58
N GLY A 67 -8.01 5.68 16.40
CA GLY A 67 -7.66 4.73 17.43
C GLY A 67 -8.75 4.56 18.49
N GLU A 68 -9.98 4.98 18.20
CA GLU A 68 -11.17 4.76 19.02
C GLU A 68 -11.96 3.56 18.52
N ARG A 69 -12.63 2.85 19.44
CA ARG A 69 -13.47 1.69 19.06
C ARG A 69 -14.80 2.19 18.53
N ARG A 70 -15.15 1.79 17.31
CA ARG A 70 -16.44 2.10 16.68
C ARG A 70 -17.32 0.87 16.71
N HIS A 71 -18.62 1.07 16.94
CA HIS A 71 -19.62 0.01 17.00
C HIS A 71 -20.72 0.26 15.96
N PHE A 72 -21.19 -0.82 15.35
CA PHE A 72 -22.31 -0.80 14.42
C PHE A 72 -22.99 -2.17 14.41
N SER A 73 -24.17 -2.27 13.79
CA SER A 73 -24.90 -3.53 13.69
C SER A 73 -25.12 -3.93 12.24
N VAL A 74 -24.93 -5.21 11.96
CA VAL A 74 -25.18 -5.84 10.65
C VAL A 74 -26.05 -7.07 10.88
N GLY A 75 -27.26 -7.07 10.30
CA GLY A 75 -28.18 -8.21 10.43
C GLY A 75 -28.56 -8.57 11.87
N GLY A 76 -28.51 -7.61 12.81
CA GLY A 76 -28.77 -7.84 14.23
C GLY A 76 -27.55 -8.29 15.04
N HIS A 77 -26.39 -8.47 14.42
CA HIS A 77 -25.14 -8.75 15.10
C HIS A 77 -24.36 -7.46 15.35
N GLU A 78 -23.93 -7.25 16.59
CA GLU A 78 -23.04 -6.14 16.94
C GLU A 78 -21.63 -6.42 16.43
N MET A 79 -21.05 -5.44 15.75
CA MET A 79 -19.70 -5.46 15.23
C MET A 79 -18.94 -4.25 15.74
N SER A 80 -17.62 -4.39 15.83
CA SER A 80 -16.74 -3.27 16.13
C SER A 80 -15.42 -3.39 15.38
N TYR A 81 -14.76 -2.25 15.20
CA TYR A 81 -13.37 -2.14 14.77
C TYR A 81 -12.69 -1.00 15.52
N ARG A 82 -11.36 -0.99 15.48
CA ARG A 82 -10.53 0.06 16.06
C ARG A 82 -9.30 0.24 15.17
N LEU A 83 -9.34 1.29 14.35
CA LEU A 83 -8.28 1.65 13.41
C LEU A 83 -7.62 2.94 13.83
N ASP A 84 -6.31 3.06 13.63
CA ASP A 84 -5.52 4.28 13.88
C ASP A 84 -4.68 4.62 12.65
N SER A 85 -5.07 5.66 11.93
CA SER A 85 -4.46 6.05 10.66
C SER A 85 -3.55 7.26 10.79
N ARG A 86 -2.41 7.19 10.09
CA ARG A 86 -1.34 8.19 10.12
C ARG A 86 -0.89 8.56 8.72
N CYS A 87 -0.69 9.85 8.51
CA CYS A 87 0.05 10.38 7.38
C CYS A 87 1.39 10.89 7.87
N PHE A 88 2.45 10.41 7.24
CA PHE A 88 3.81 10.91 7.38
C PHE A 88 4.11 11.82 6.20
N ILE A 89 4.52 13.05 6.49
CA ILE A 89 4.75 14.07 5.47
C ILE A 89 6.21 14.47 5.55
N LEU A 90 6.97 14.16 4.49
CA LEU A 90 8.33 14.63 4.33
C LEU A 90 8.29 16.02 3.71
N ARG A 91 8.91 17.00 4.36
CA ARG A 91 9.01 18.38 3.88
C ARG A 91 10.46 18.74 3.62
N ALA A 92 10.66 19.66 2.68
CA ALA A 92 11.95 20.24 2.41
C ALA A 92 11.97 21.72 2.83
N GLY A 93 12.83 22.06 3.79
CA GLY A 93 12.77 23.35 4.49
C GLY A 93 11.44 23.57 5.22
N ALA A 94 11.01 24.82 5.36
CA ALA A 94 9.69 25.17 5.91
C ALA A 94 8.54 25.09 4.85
N ALA A 95 8.78 24.39 3.74
CA ALA A 95 7.93 24.43 2.54
C ALA A 95 6.95 23.24 2.44
N ARG A 96 6.34 23.12 1.25
CA ARG A 96 5.38 22.07 0.85
C ARG A 96 5.96 20.66 0.93
N ALA A 97 5.07 19.68 1.08
CA ALA A 97 5.38 18.26 1.07
C ALA A 97 6.15 17.84 -0.19
N VAL A 98 7.21 17.04 0.01
CA VAL A 98 8.01 16.42 -1.06
C VAL A 98 7.95 14.88 -1.00
N GLY A 99 7.42 14.32 0.08
CA GLY A 99 7.12 12.91 0.20
C GLY A 99 5.96 12.66 1.15
N LEU A 100 5.28 11.52 0.98
CA LEU A 100 4.16 11.11 1.82
C LEU A 100 4.19 9.60 2.08
N GLY A 101 3.56 9.20 3.18
CA GLY A 101 3.20 7.82 3.47
C GLY A 101 1.91 7.76 4.29
N PHE A 102 0.89 7.05 3.80
CA PHE A 102 -0.36 6.83 4.52
C PHE A 102 -0.42 5.39 5.05
N PHE A 103 -0.72 5.26 6.35
CA PHE A 103 -0.76 3.99 7.04
C PHE A 103 -2.00 3.86 7.93
N THR A 104 -2.56 2.65 8.02
CA THR A 104 -3.63 2.30 8.97
C THR A 104 -3.13 1.22 9.92
N TYR A 105 -3.18 1.45 11.23
CA TYR A 105 -2.97 0.38 12.21
C TYR A 105 -4.30 -0.23 12.63
N ASP A 106 -4.45 -1.54 12.46
CA ASP A 106 -5.59 -2.28 13.02
C ASP A 106 -5.23 -2.86 14.39
N HIS A 107 -5.92 -2.40 15.42
CA HIS A 107 -5.69 -2.87 16.78
C HIS A 107 -6.12 -4.32 17.02
N ALA A 108 -6.99 -4.89 16.20
CA ALA A 108 -7.44 -6.29 16.35
C ALA A 108 -6.39 -7.27 15.82
N SER A 109 -5.84 -6.98 14.64
CA SER A 109 -4.80 -7.82 14.03
C SER A 109 -3.37 -7.42 14.39
N GLU A 110 -3.17 -6.25 15.00
CA GLU A 110 -1.84 -5.68 15.27
C GLU A 110 -1.00 -5.50 13.98
N LEU A 111 -1.65 -5.45 12.82
CA LEU A 111 -1.01 -5.21 11.54
C LEU A 111 -1.11 -3.72 11.18
N ILE A 112 -0.05 -3.23 10.54
CA ILE A 112 -0.06 -1.92 9.90
C ILE A 112 -0.24 -2.12 8.40
N TYR A 113 -1.12 -1.35 7.80
CA TYR A 113 -1.37 -1.34 6.37
C TYR A 113 -0.76 -0.10 5.76
N CYS A 114 0.09 -0.28 4.74
CA CYS A 114 0.64 0.82 3.96
C CYS A 114 -0.22 1.01 2.71
N ASN A 115 -0.99 2.11 2.66
CA ASN A 115 -1.92 2.39 1.57
C ASN A 115 -1.21 3.05 0.40
N HIS A 116 -0.58 4.21 0.66
CA HIS A 116 0.20 4.92 -0.36
C HIS A 116 1.51 5.42 0.22
N VAL A 117 2.56 5.38 -0.59
CA VAL A 117 3.83 6.00 -0.25
C VAL A 117 4.53 6.48 -1.51
N GLY A 118 5.12 7.66 -1.44
CA GLY A 118 5.85 8.20 -2.58
C GLY A 118 6.65 9.45 -2.25
N VAL A 119 7.54 9.78 -3.19
CA VAL A 119 8.38 10.98 -3.15
C VAL A 119 8.26 11.66 -4.51
N ALA A 120 8.14 12.99 -4.47
CA ALA A 120 8.07 13.86 -5.63
C ALA A 120 9.19 13.55 -6.63
N LYS A 121 8.86 13.58 -7.93
CA LYS A 121 9.80 13.19 -9.00
C LYS A 121 11.15 13.91 -8.92
N ALA A 122 11.14 15.21 -8.61
CA ALA A 122 12.34 16.02 -8.49
C ALA A 122 13.29 15.60 -7.34
N TRP A 123 12.78 14.80 -6.40
CA TRP A 123 13.49 14.29 -5.23
C TRP A 123 13.79 12.79 -5.32
N ARG A 124 13.44 12.14 -6.44
CA ARG A 124 13.75 10.72 -6.67
C ARG A 124 15.25 10.56 -6.98
N GLY A 125 15.85 9.53 -6.38
CA GLY A 125 17.29 9.27 -6.46
C GLY A 125 17.97 9.36 -5.10
N GLY A 126 19.27 9.06 -5.03
CA GLY A 126 20.08 9.23 -3.81
C GLY A 126 19.65 8.43 -2.58
N GLY A 127 18.70 7.50 -2.71
CA GLY A 127 18.21 6.68 -1.60
C GLY A 127 17.17 7.36 -0.70
N LEU A 128 16.68 8.56 -1.03
CA LEU A 128 15.75 9.32 -0.18
C LEU A 128 14.49 8.53 0.18
N ALA A 129 13.81 7.93 -0.80
CA ALA A 129 12.59 7.16 -0.56
C ALA A 129 12.82 5.99 0.42
N ARG A 130 13.98 5.34 0.36
CA ARG A 130 14.34 4.25 1.31
C ARG A 130 14.60 4.79 2.71
N ALA A 131 15.31 5.91 2.83
CA ALA A 131 15.60 6.54 4.11
C ALA A 131 14.30 7.04 4.78
N PHE A 132 13.48 7.77 4.03
CA PHE A 132 12.18 8.23 4.49
C PHE A 132 11.29 7.07 4.92
N TYR A 133 11.19 6.01 4.11
CA TYR A 133 10.40 4.82 4.45
C TYR A 133 10.85 4.16 5.76
N ARG A 134 12.17 3.98 5.95
CA ARG A 134 12.71 3.42 7.20
C ARG A 134 12.38 4.27 8.42
N GLU A 135 12.44 5.60 8.29
CA GLU A 135 12.04 6.49 9.38
C GLU A 135 10.56 6.37 9.69
N MET A 136 9.68 6.28 8.69
CA MET A 136 8.24 6.06 8.90
C MET A 136 8.00 4.76 9.68
N VAL A 137 8.62 3.65 9.27
CA VAL A 137 8.50 2.35 9.95
C VAL A 137 9.02 2.43 11.40
N ALA A 138 10.17 3.08 11.63
CA ALA A 138 10.70 3.25 12.98
C ALA A 138 9.77 4.09 13.88
N MET A 139 9.12 5.12 13.33
CA MET A 139 8.12 5.92 14.04
C MET A 139 6.84 5.12 14.31
N LEU A 140 6.38 4.33 13.34
CA LEU A 140 5.25 3.42 13.49
C LEU A 140 5.50 2.37 14.59
N ASP A 141 6.71 1.80 14.65
CA ASP A 141 7.12 0.85 15.69
C ASP A 141 7.06 1.45 17.10
N ALA A 142 7.36 2.74 17.21
CA ALA A 142 7.27 3.49 18.47
C ALA A 142 5.82 3.86 18.82
N LEU A 143 5.02 4.28 17.84
CA LEU A 143 3.61 4.64 18.02
C LEU A 143 2.73 3.42 18.36
N PHE A 144 3.03 2.27 17.76
CA PHE A 144 2.24 1.05 17.87
C PHE A 144 3.12 -0.09 18.40
N PRO A 145 3.37 -0.14 19.73
CA PRO A 145 4.33 -1.07 20.33
C PRO A 145 3.88 -2.52 20.29
N HIS A 146 2.65 -2.82 19.92
CA HIS A 146 2.16 -4.19 19.71
C HIS A 146 2.18 -4.64 18.25
N ASN A 147 2.53 -3.75 17.31
CA ASN A 147 2.48 -4.11 15.90
C ASN A 147 3.41 -5.31 15.61
N ILE A 148 2.98 -6.17 14.70
CA ILE A 148 3.71 -7.37 14.29
C ILE A 148 4.33 -7.24 12.89
N GLY A 149 4.11 -6.11 12.20
CA GLY A 149 4.67 -5.82 10.90
C GLY A 149 3.72 -5.02 10.00
N VAL A 150 4.24 -4.70 8.81
CA VAL A 150 3.55 -3.90 7.80
C VAL A 150 3.12 -4.80 6.63
N VAL A 151 1.86 -4.67 6.21
CA VAL A 151 1.27 -5.32 5.04
C VAL A 151 0.97 -4.25 3.99
N LEU A 152 1.11 -4.60 2.72
CA LEU A 152 0.63 -3.77 1.61
C LEU A 152 0.07 -4.63 0.48
N GLU A 153 -0.80 -4.01 -0.31
CA GLU A 153 -1.31 -4.57 -1.56
C GLU A 153 -0.35 -4.24 -2.70
N VAL A 154 -0.12 -5.22 -3.57
CA VAL A 154 0.69 -5.08 -4.78
C VAL A 154 -0.11 -5.60 -5.95
N GLU A 155 -0.29 -4.74 -6.94
CA GLU A 155 -0.87 -5.13 -8.22
C GLU A 155 0.01 -6.21 -8.87
N PRO A 156 -0.54 -7.38 -9.22
CA PRO A 156 0.17 -8.42 -9.94
C PRO A 156 0.61 -7.91 -11.31
N PHE A 157 1.78 -8.36 -11.75
CA PHE A 157 2.26 -8.10 -13.10
C PHE A 157 2.48 -9.42 -13.86
N ASP A 158 2.29 -9.36 -15.17
CA ASP A 158 2.52 -10.45 -16.12
C ASP A 158 3.96 -10.40 -16.63
N ARG A 159 4.75 -11.40 -16.21
CA ARG A 159 6.17 -11.52 -16.59
C ARG A 159 6.37 -11.71 -18.08
N ASP A 160 5.52 -12.50 -18.74
CA ASP A 160 5.65 -12.80 -20.16
C ASP A 160 5.30 -11.57 -20.99
N ARG A 161 4.25 -10.85 -20.60
CA ARG A 161 3.90 -9.56 -21.19
C ARG A 161 5.02 -8.54 -21.00
N MET A 162 5.59 -8.43 -19.81
CA MET A 162 6.73 -7.55 -19.54
C MET A 162 7.95 -7.88 -20.41
N ALA A 163 8.26 -9.18 -20.55
CA ALA A 163 9.35 -9.64 -21.40
C ALA A 163 9.12 -9.26 -22.88
N ALA A 164 7.89 -9.38 -23.36
CA ALA A 164 7.50 -9.01 -24.72
C ALA A 164 7.61 -7.50 -24.97
N ILE A 165 7.11 -6.67 -24.04
CA ILE A 165 7.23 -5.20 -24.12
C ILE A 165 8.69 -4.79 -24.19
N ILE A 166 9.54 -5.32 -23.29
CA ILE A 166 10.97 -4.98 -23.26
C ILE A 166 11.67 -5.43 -24.55
N ALA A 167 11.37 -6.64 -25.05
CA ALA A 167 11.96 -7.13 -26.30
C ALA A 167 11.58 -6.27 -27.51
N ASP A 168 10.32 -5.79 -27.58
CA ASP A 168 9.89 -4.89 -28.64
C ASP A 168 10.62 -3.55 -28.58
N LEU A 169 10.78 -2.96 -27.39
CA LEU A 169 11.52 -1.71 -27.19
C LEU A 169 13.01 -1.85 -27.51
N GLU A 170 13.63 -2.97 -27.16
CA GLU A 170 15.03 -3.27 -27.51
C GLU A 170 15.23 -3.33 -29.03
N ARG A 171 14.22 -3.82 -29.77
CA ARG A 171 14.26 -3.93 -31.24
C ARG A 171 13.92 -2.62 -31.96
N THR A 172 12.91 -1.91 -31.49
CA THR A 172 12.35 -0.72 -32.16
C THR A 172 12.96 0.59 -31.68
N GLY A 173 13.68 0.57 -30.55
CA GLY A 173 14.22 1.75 -29.91
C GLY A 173 13.16 2.48 -29.06
N ARG A 174 13.46 3.74 -28.72
CA ARG A 174 12.54 4.56 -27.91
C ARG A 174 11.31 4.92 -28.72
N ARG A 175 10.15 4.42 -28.30
CA ARG A 175 8.83 4.83 -28.78
C ARG A 175 7.93 5.24 -27.63
N GLN A 176 6.83 5.89 -27.98
CA GLN A 176 5.76 6.12 -27.02
C GLN A 176 5.12 4.78 -26.64
N LEU A 177 5.00 4.55 -25.33
CA LEU A 177 4.35 3.38 -24.77
C LEU A 177 2.85 3.60 -24.72
N ALA A 178 2.08 2.55 -25.04
CA ALA A 178 0.65 2.54 -24.83
C ALA A 178 0.33 2.60 -23.32
N ALA A 179 -0.91 2.97 -22.96
CA ALA A 179 -1.29 3.15 -21.56
C ALA A 179 -1.16 1.85 -20.75
N ASP A 180 -1.56 0.73 -21.32
CA ASP A 180 -1.49 -0.61 -20.75
C ASP A 180 -0.05 -1.11 -20.62
N GLU A 181 0.85 -0.78 -21.56
CA GLU A 181 2.28 -1.11 -21.44
C GLU A 181 2.94 -0.32 -20.30
N ARG A 182 2.63 0.98 -20.18
CA ARG A 182 3.12 1.82 -19.08
C ARG A 182 2.65 1.30 -17.73
N ASP A 183 1.39 0.87 -17.67
CA ASP A 183 0.79 0.31 -16.47
C ASP A 183 1.48 -0.99 -16.02
N GLU A 184 1.72 -1.91 -16.96
CA GLU A 184 2.45 -3.15 -16.68
C GLU A 184 3.86 -2.89 -16.14
N ILE A 185 4.60 -1.94 -16.75
CA ILE A 185 5.93 -1.56 -16.28
C ILE A 185 5.86 -0.91 -14.89
N ARG A 186 4.86 -0.04 -14.65
CA ARG A 186 4.64 0.60 -13.34
C ARG A 186 4.46 -0.44 -12.24
N ARG A 187 3.65 -1.48 -12.47
CA ARG A 187 3.42 -2.57 -11.50
C ARG A 187 4.70 -3.32 -11.15
N LEU A 188 5.51 -3.69 -12.15
CA LEU A 188 6.83 -4.30 -11.94
C LEU A 188 7.76 -3.38 -11.13
N LEU A 189 7.83 -2.09 -11.48
CA LEU A 189 8.70 -1.13 -10.80
C LEU A 189 8.28 -0.91 -9.34
N ARG A 190 6.98 -0.89 -9.07
CA ARG A 190 6.41 -0.79 -7.72
C ARG A 190 6.75 -2.03 -6.89
N ALA A 191 6.52 -3.23 -7.42
CA ALA A 191 6.91 -4.49 -6.77
C ALA A 191 8.43 -4.56 -6.50
N SER A 192 9.26 -4.11 -7.46
CA SER A 192 10.71 -4.02 -7.31
C SER A 192 11.16 -3.05 -6.22
N TRP A 193 10.40 -1.99 -5.98
CA TRP A 193 10.72 -1.07 -4.92
C TRP A 193 10.37 -1.65 -3.55
N TYR A 194 9.22 -2.28 -3.40
CA TYR A 194 8.84 -2.98 -2.15
C TYR A 194 9.80 -4.12 -1.80
N ASP A 195 10.22 -4.93 -2.77
CA ASP A 195 11.26 -5.97 -2.56
C ASP A 195 12.58 -5.36 -2.02
N ARG A 196 12.97 -4.16 -2.49
CA ARG A 196 14.14 -3.42 -1.99
C ARG A 196 13.95 -2.78 -0.62
N LEU A 197 12.72 -2.69 -0.14
CA LEU A 197 12.36 -2.32 1.22
C LEU A 197 12.25 -3.54 2.14
N ASP A 198 12.78 -4.70 1.71
CA ASP A 198 12.84 -5.93 2.51
C ASP A 198 11.45 -6.56 2.76
N TYR A 199 10.46 -6.22 1.94
CA TYR A 199 9.17 -6.89 1.94
C TYR A 199 9.26 -8.28 1.29
N SER A 200 8.56 -9.24 1.88
CA SER A 200 8.37 -10.58 1.34
C SER A 200 6.94 -10.76 0.85
N VAL A 201 6.75 -11.50 -0.23
CA VAL A 201 5.43 -11.90 -0.74
C VAL A 201 5.03 -13.26 -0.16
N PHE A 202 3.74 -13.48 0.04
CA PHE A 202 3.22 -14.80 0.38
C PHE A 202 3.16 -15.67 -0.89
N CYS A 203 3.78 -16.84 -0.86
CA CYS A 203 3.80 -17.79 -1.97
C CYS A 203 3.33 -19.17 -1.56
N ASP A 204 2.83 -19.94 -2.53
CA ASP A 204 2.76 -21.39 -2.43
C ASP A 204 4.18 -21.97 -2.48
N ALA A 205 4.58 -22.71 -1.45
CA ALA A 205 5.91 -23.28 -1.33
C ALA A 205 6.27 -24.24 -2.46
N ARG A 206 5.27 -24.94 -3.05
CA ARG A 206 5.45 -25.92 -4.12
C ARG A 206 5.72 -25.26 -5.46
N THR A 207 4.91 -24.26 -5.81
CA THR A 207 4.96 -23.61 -7.13
C THR A 207 5.82 -22.35 -7.16
N MET A 208 6.13 -21.81 -5.99
CA MET A 208 6.79 -20.52 -5.81
C MET A 208 6.06 -19.31 -6.36
N ARG A 209 4.78 -19.47 -6.69
CA ARG A 209 3.96 -18.37 -7.20
C ARG A 209 3.36 -17.58 -6.03
N PRO A 210 3.31 -16.24 -6.15
CA PRO A 210 2.57 -15.41 -5.20
C PRO A 210 1.12 -15.88 -5.05
N LEU A 211 0.62 -15.85 -3.82
CA LEU A 211 -0.79 -16.06 -3.54
C LEU A 211 -1.55 -14.80 -3.95
N ALA A 212 -2.59 -15.00 -4.76
CA ALA A 212 -3.49 -13.93 -5.14
C ALA A 212 -4.65 -13.83 -4.14
N CYS A 213 -5.05 -12.61 -3.86
CA CYS A 213 -6.28 -12.26 -3.17
C CYS A 213 -7.14 -11.35 -4.06
N ARG A 214 -8.43 -11.27 -3.75
CA ARG A 214 -9.35 -10.39 -4.46
C ARG A 214 -9.89 -9.36 -3.49
N SER A 215 -9.68 -8.09 -3.80
CA SER A 215 -10.29 -6.99 -3.08
C SER A 215 -11.79 -6.94 -3.41
N PRO A 216 -12.69 -6.87 -2.40
CA PRO A 216 -14.09 -6.56 -2.61
C PRO A 216 -14.29 -5.25 -3.39
N CYS A 217 -15.42 -5.12 -4.09
CA CYS A 217 -15.81 -3.85 -4.74
C CYS A 217 -15.76 -2.70 -3.73
N LEU A 218 -15.02 -1.62 -4.04
CA LEU A 218 -14.82 -0.50 -3.11
C LEU A 218 -16.04 0.42 -2.98
N ASP A 219 -16.95 0.40 -3.95
CA ASP A 219 -18.20 1.16 -3.92
C ASP A 219 -19.40 0.23 -3.64
N PRO A 220 -19.96 0.26 -2.42
CA PRO A 220 -21.14 -0.53 -2.07
C PRO A 220 -22.46 0.07 -2.59
N SER A 221 -22.45 1.28 -3.16
CA SER A 221 -23.67 1.99 -3.57
C SER A 221 -24.43 1.39 -4.76
N PRO A 222 -23.79 0.73 -5.75
CA PRO A 222 -24.51 0.06 -6.82
C PRO A 222 -25.27 -1.18 -6.32
N PRO A 223 -26.23 -1.71 -7.12
CA PRO A 223 -26.90 -2.97 -6.82
C PRO A 223 -25.90 -4.14 -6.63
N SER A 224 -26.27 -5.13 -5.82
CA SER A 224 -25.38 -6.26 -5.49
C SER A 224 -24.93 -7.10 -6.68
N SER A 225 -25.66 -7.05 -7.81
CA SER A 225 -25.24 -7.67 -9.07
C SER A 225 -23.95 -7.08 -9.65
N ASP A 226 -23.65 -5.82 -9.30
CA ASP A 226 -22.61 -5.02 -9.93
C ASP A 226 -21.32 -5.03 -9.09
N TRP A 227 -21.39 -5.49 -7.83
CA TRP A 227 -20.19 -5.72 -7.01
C TRP A 227 -19.33 -6.85 -7.59
N VAL A 228 -19.98 -7.88 -8.14
CA VAL A 228 -19.29 -8.97 -8.81
C VAL A 228 -18.69 -8.45 -10.12
N GLY A 229 -17.37 -8.57 -10.27
CA GLY A 229 -16.65 -7.97 -11.40
C GLY A 229 -16.04 -6.61 -11.11
N GLY A 230 -16.45 -5.93 -10.04
CA GLY A 230 -15.75 -4.76 -9.48
C GLY A 230 -14.56 -5.13 -8.57
N GLU A 231 -14.19 -6.41 -8.54
CA GLU A 231 -13.14 -6.94 -7.67
C GLU A 231 -11.79 -6.88 -8.35
N GLU A 232 -10.78 -6.42 -7.63
CA GLU A 232 -9.43 -6.31 -8.13
C GLU A 232 -8.52 -7.40 -7.55
N SER A 233 -7.52 -7.83 -8.31
CA SER A 233 -6.59 -8.88 -7.87
C SER A 233 -5.32 -8.27 -7.34
N TYR A 234 -4.91 -8.70 -6.15
CA TYR A 234 -3.71 -8.22 -5.47
C TYR A 234 -2.85 -9.37 -4.96
N TRP A 235 -1.55 -9.13 -4.86
CA TRP A 235 -0.68 -9.86 -3.94
C TRP A 235 -0.60 -9.08 -2.64
N LEU A 236 -0.40 -9.81 -1.53
CA LEU A 236 -0.01 -9.17 -0.28
C LEU A 236 1.50 -9.32 -0.09
N MET A 237 2.16 -8.23 0.25
CA MET A 237 3.54 -8.26 0.73
C MET A 237 3.58 -7.86 2.20
N TRP A 238 4.47 -8.50 2.94
CA TRP A 238 4.66 -8.30 4.36
C TRP A 238 6.11 -7.99 4.70
N GLN A 239 6.30 -7.05 5.60
CA GLN A 239 7.57 -6.75 6.24
C GLN A 239 7.40 -6.96 7.75
N ALA A 240 8.31 -7.74 8.34
CA ALA A 240 8.36 -7.90 9.78
C ALA A 240 8.63 -6.57 10.48
N ARG A 241 8.08 -6.42 11.69
CA ARG A 241 8.51 -5.36 12.59
C ARG A 241 10.03 -5.35 12.77
N THR A 242 10.61 -4.15 12.89
CA THR A 242 12.03 -3.99 13.15
C THR A 242 12.45 -4.70 14.43
N GLY A 243 13.43 -5.61 14.33
CA GLY A 243 13.94 -6.35 15.48
C GLY A 243 13.06 -7.52 15.95
N ALA A 244 11.91 -7.75 15.33
CA ALA A 244 11.10 -8.94 15.61
C ALA A 244 11.80 -10.21 15.10
N ALA A 245 11.70 -11.29 15.88
CA ALA A 245 12.17 -12.59 15.41
C ALA A 245 11.25 -13.07 14.27
N SER A 246 11.83 -13.43 13.13
CA SER A 246 11.12 -13.94 11.94
C SER A 246 10.27 -15.21 12.19
N ALA A 247 10.27 -15.76 13.41
CA ALA A 247 9.80 -17.10 13.74
C ALA A 247 8.48 -17.17 14.52
N GLU A 248 7.88 -16.04 14.94
CA GLU A 248 6.74 -16.09 15.89
C GLU A 248 5.42 -16.53 15.23
N LEU A 249 5.22 -16.29 13.94
CA LEU A 249 4.03 -16.72 13.22
C LEU A 249 4.39 -17.56 11.99
N ARG A 250 3.74 -18.72 11.84
CA ARG A 250 3.84 -19.50 10.61
C ARG A 250 3.26 -18.67 9.46
N ALA A 251 3.94 -18.64 8.32
CA ALA A 251 3.53 -17.82 7.17
C ALA A 251 2.07 -18.05 6.73
N GLY A 252 1.53 -19.28 6.86
CA GLY A 252 0.11 -19.56 6.60
C GLY A 252 -0.86 -18.90 7.60
N GLN A 253 -0.50 -18.82 8.89
CA GLN A 253 -1.31 -18.11 9.88
C GLN A 253 -1.26 -16.59 9.64
N LEU A 254 -0.08 -16.08 9.31
CA LEU A 254 0.10 -14.67 8.97
C LEU A 254 -0.67 -14.30 7.69
N TRP A 255 -0.65 -15.16 6.67
CA TRP A 255 -1.44 -14.99 5.45
C TRP A 255 -2.94 -14.87 5.77
N HIS A 256 -3.47 -15.79 6.57
CA HIS A 256 -4.86 -15.76 7.00
C HIS A 256 -5.18 -14.45 7.73
N LYS A 257 -4.33 -14.06 8.70
CA LYS A 257 -4.48 -12.82 9.46
C LYS A 257 -4.47 -11.59 8.55
N ALA A 258 -3.50 -11.50 7.63
CA ALA A 258 -3.33 -10.35 6.74
C ALA A 258 -4.51 -10.19 5.78
N ALA A 259 -4.94 -11.27 5.12
CA ALA A 259 -6.04 -11.25 4.16
C ALA A 259 -7.39 -10.97 4.85
N THR A 260 -7.63 -11.53 6.03
CA THR A 260 -8.84 -11.21 6.80
C THR A 260 -8.83 -9.76 7.28
N ALA A 261 -7.72 -9.29 7.82
CA ALA A 261 -7.71 -7.97 8.43
C ALA A 261 -7.78 -6.82 7.39
N ILE A 262 -7.15 -6.96 6.21
CA ILE A 262 -7.26 -5.93 5.17
C ILE A 262 -8.67 -5.83 4.58
N TYR A 263 -9.25 -6.98 4.21
CA TYR A 263 -10.51 -6.98 3.45
C TYR A 263 -11.75 -7.03 4.33
N VAL A 264 -11.67 -7.64 5.51
CA VAL A 264 -12.81 -7.74 6.44
C VAL A 264 -12.71 -6.67 7.50
N GLU A 265 -11.65 -6.69 8.31
CA GLU A 265 -11.56 -5.83 9.51
C GLU A 265 -11.44 -4.34 9.17
N ILE A 266 -10.73 -4.01 8.09
CA ILE A 266 -10.58 -2.64 7.60
C ILE A 266 -11.64 -2.33 6.56
N LEU A 267 -11.55 -2.92 5.36
CA LEU A 267 -12.32 -2.46 4.22
C LEU A 267 -13.83 -2.70 4.41
N ALA A 268 -14.25 -3.96 4.59
CA ALA A 268 -15.67 -4.29 4.65
C ALA A 268 -16.37 -3.61 5.84
N LYS A 269 -15.76 -3.62 7.04
CA LYS A 269 -16.34 -2.94 8.20
C LYS A 269 -16.45 -1.43 8.00
N SER A 270 -15.47 -0.78 7.38
CA SER A 270 -15.51 0.67 7.13
C SER A 270 -16.62 1.03 6.14
N LEU A 271 -16.73 0.31 5.03
CA LEU A 271 -17.75 0.55 4.01
C LEU A 271 -19.16 0.28 4.54
N VAL A 272 -19.35 -0.82 5.27
CA VAL A 272 -20.64 -1.17 5.90
C VAL A 272 -21.00 -0.16 6.99
N ALA A 273 -20.05 0.34 7.76
CA ALA A 273 -20.33 1.39 8.74
C ALA A 273 -20.83 2.66 8.05
N ALA A 274 -20.25 3.03 6.91
CA ALA A 274 -20.57 4.22 6.13
C ALA A 274 -21.90 4.14 5.35
N ASP A 275 -22.37 2.94 4.97
CA ASP A 275 -23.69 2.75 4.31
C ASP A 275 -24.66 1.91 5.18
N PRO A 276 -25.55 2.56 5.96
CA PRO A 276 -26.54 1.89 6.80
C PRO A 276 -27.59 1.05 6.04
N ASN A 277 -27.85 1.34 4.76
CA ASN A 277 -28.98 0.75 4.04
C ASN A 277 -28.62 -0.57 3.34
N GLY A 278 -27.37 -0.70 2.85
CA GLY A 278 -26.85 -1.90 2.18
C GLY A 278 -26.07 -2.88 3.07
N ARG A 279 -25.91 -2.57 4.36
CA ARG A 279 -24.96 -3.23 5.29
C ARG A 279 -24.83 -4.73 5.16
N ARG A 280 -25.96 -5.44 5.23
CA ARG A 280 -25.97 -6.91 5.30
C ARG A 280 -25.55 -7.53 3.98
N GLY A 281 -26.08 -7.04 2.87
CA GLY A 281 -25.78 -7.58 1.54
C GLY A 281 -24.30 -7.46 1.23
N TYR A 282 -23.73 -6.27 1.44
CA TYR A 282 -22.31 -6.05 1.16
C TYR A 282 -21.40 -6.82 2.12
N TRP A 283 -21.74 -6.89 3.41
CA TRP A 283 -21.01 -7.69 4.39
C TRP A 283 -20.94 -9.18 4.00
N ASP A 284 -22.09 -9.78 3.66
CA ASP A 284 -22.17 -11.19 3.28
C ASP A 284 -21.35 -11.46 2.00
N TYR A 285 -21.38 -10.54 1.04
CA TYR A 285 -20.57 -10.58 -0.18
C TYR A 285 -19.06 -10.52 0.12
N ALA A 286 -18.59 -9.49 0.83
CA ALA A 286 -17.17 -9.27 1.07
C ALA A 286 -16.56 -10.41 1.91
N THR A 287 -17.27 -10.87 2.95
CA THR A 287 -16.82 -11.99 3.78
C THR A 287 -16.79 -13.31 3.02
N ALA A 288 -17.76 -13.56 2.13
CA ALA A 288 -17.74 -14.73 1.26
C ALA A 288 -16.57 -14.71 0.26
N LEU A 289 -16.25 -13.55 -0.32
CA LEU A 289 -15.11 -13.38 -1.24
C LEU A 289 -13.78 -13.69 -0.54
N VAL A 290 -13.59 -13.17 0.66
CA VAL A 290 -12.39 -13.43 1.48
C VAL A 290 -12.35 -14.90 1.90
N GLY A 291 -13.48 -15.47 2.32
CA GLY A 291 -13.60 -16.89 2.64
C GLY A 291 -13.17 -17.80 1.48
N GLN A 292 -13.61 -17.48 0.25
CA GLN A 292 -13.18 -18.20 -0.96
C GLN A 292 -11.67 -18.07 -1.22
N THR A 293 -11.11 -16.88 -1.03
CA THR A 293 -9.66 -16.65 -1.16
C THR A 293 -8.90 -17.56 -0.19
N LEU A 294 -9.28 -17.55 1.10
CA LEU A 294 -8.63 -18.36 2.12
C LEU A 294 -8.80 -19.86 1.85
N GLN A 295 -9.98 -20.31 1.42
CA GLN A 295 -10.24 -21.70 1.07
C GLN A 295 -9.37 -22.19 -0.08
N ARG A 296 -9.19 -21.39 -1.15
CA ARG A 296 -8.32 -21.73 -2.28
C ARG A 296 -6.86 -21.91 -1.84
N THR A 297 -6.43 -21.14 -0.85
CA THR A 297 -5.07 -21.21 -0.30
C THR A 297 -4.89 -22.20 0.86
N ALA A 298 -5.97 -22.81 1.37
CA ALA A 298 -5.92 -23.64 2.57
C ALA A 298 -5.07 -24.93 2.39
N VAL A 299 -4.95 -25.42 1.17
CA VAL A 299 -4.12 -26.60 0.83
C VAL A 299 -2.68 -26.23 0.45
N ALA A 300 -2.39 -24.94 0.29
CA ALA A 300 -1.05 -24.47 -0.03
C ALA A 300 -0.19 -24.48 1.23
N ASP A 301 1.03 -24.99 1.11
CA ASP A 301 2.05 -24.75 2.13
C ASP A 301 2.55 -23.32 1.93
N VAL A 302 2.10 -22.38 2.76
CA VAL A 302 2.38 -20.96 2.57
C VAL A 302 3.75 -20.62 3.11
N ARG A 303 4.54 -19.90 2.31
CA ARG A 303 5.83 -19.33 2.72
C ARG A 303 5.98 -17.87 2.35
N LEU A 304 6.85 -17.18 3.08
CA LEU A 304 7.33 -15.85 2.69
C LEU A 304 8.56 -16.00 1.81
N ALA A 305 8.60 -15.26 0.70
CA ALA A 305 9.71 -15.25 -0.22
C ALA A 305 9.95 -13.83 -0.77
N ARG A 306 11.12 -13.61 -1.38
CA ARG A 306 11.33 -12.42 -2.19
C ARG A 306 10.36 -12.41 -3.36
N CYS A 307 9.79 -11.24 -3.66
CA CYS A 307 8.82 -11.10 -4.75
C CYS A 307 9.50 -11.27 -6.12
N LEU A 308 10.74 -10.82 -6.23
CA LEU A 308 11.50 -10.86 -7.46
C LEU A 308 12.63 -11.89 -7.36
N GLY A 309 12.65 -12.81 -8.32
CA GLY A 309 13.72 -13.79 -8.51
C GLY A 309 14.78 -13.32 -9.50
N ASP A 310 15.68 -14.22 -9.88
CA ASP A 310 16.79 -13.92 -10.80
C ASP A 310 16.29 -13.49 -12.19
N ASP A 311 15.24 -14.13 -12.70
CA ASP A 311 14.63 -13.77 -13.99
C ASP A 311 14.04 -12.36 -13.98
N ASP A 312 13.40 -11.96 -12.87
CA ASP A 312 12.85 -10.61 -12.72
C ASP A 312 13.97 -9.56 -12.61
N ALA A 313 15.07 -9.92 -11.94
CA ALA A 313 16.26 -9.07 -11.89
C ALA A 313 16.87 -8.87 -13.29
N ALA A 314 16.87 -9.90 -14.13
CA ALA A 314 17.29 -9.81 -15.52
C ALA A 314 16.35 -8.90 -16.35
N LEU A 315 15.03 -9.03 -16.19
CA LEU A 315 14.04 -8.14 -16.83
C LEU A 315 14.24 -6.68 -16.41
N LEU A 316 14.39 -6.41 -15.10
CA LEU A 316 14.66 -5.07 -14.59
C LEU A 316 15.96 -4.48 -15.11
N SER A 317 17.01 -5.30 -15.25
CA SER A 317 18.28 -4.89 -15.83
C SER A 317 18.11 -4.48 -17.29
N ARG A 318 17.39 -5.28 -18.08
CA ARG A 318 17.04 -4.94 -19.48
C ARG A 318 16.26 -3.64 -19.57
N TRP A 319 15.20 -3.49 -18.77
CA TRP A 319 14.41 -2.25 -18.71
C TRP A 319 15.28 -1.02 -18.41
N ARG A 320 16.14 -1.09 -17.38
CA ARG A 320 17.01 0.03 -17.00
C ARG A 320 17.96 0.46 -18.13
N ARG A 321 18.44 -0.48 -18.96
CA ARG A 321 19.30 -0.17 -20.11
C ARG A 321 18.60 0.61 -21.22
N LEU A 322 17.27 0.53 -21.32
CA LEU A 322 16.51 1.34 -22.28
C LEU A 322 16.54 2.83 -21.94
N ALA A 323 16.84 3.16 -20.66
CA ALA A 323 16.91 4.53 -20.16
C ALA A 323 15.68 5.36 -20.55
N ILE A 324 14.49 4.75 -20.46
CA ILE A 324 13.20 5.40 -20.69
C ILE A 324 12.72 5.96 -19.36
N ASP A 325 12.46 7.26 -19.33
CA ASP A 325 11.80 7.90 -18.19
C ASP A 325 10.30 7.73 -18.36
N LEU A 326 9.66 7.06 -17.40
CA LEU A 326 8.21 6.97 -17.37
C LEU A 326 7.67 8.25 -16.72
N PRO A 327 6.61 8.86 -17.28
CA PRO A 327 5.82 9.84 -16.55
C PRO A 327 5.02 9.08 -15.46
N ILE A 328 5.69 8.76 -14.35
CA ILE A 328 5.13 8.26 -13.09
C ILE A 328 5.29 9.35 -12.04
#